data_AF-A0A2S5GR35-F1
#
_entry.id   AF-A0A2S5GR35-F1
#
_cell.length_a   1.000
_cell.length_b   1.000
_cell.length_c   1.000
_cell.angle_alpha   90.00
_cell.angle_beta   90.00
_cell.angle_gamma   90.00
#
_symmetry.space_group_name_H-M   'P 1'
#
loop_
_entity.id
_entity.type
_entity.pdbx_description
1 polymer ?
#
loop_
_entity_poly.entity_id
_entity_poly.type
_entity_poly.pdbx_seq_one_letter_code
_entity_poly.pdbx_strand_id
1 'polypeptide(L)' 'MMCNGAKFQRWVEFRVGAAPEGVSAQQHAAQYVRDMCGITSRADLDHNAGAATLFHEAVRKPFVEWSGIYG' A
#
# COMPACT_ATOMS: atom_id res chain seq x y z
N MET A 1 2.50 4.40 -9.36
CA MET A 1 1.55 3.40 -9.90
C MET A 1 1.74 2.03 -9.23
N MET A 2 1.73 1.95 -7.88
CA MET A 2 2.04 0.71 -7.12
C MET A 2 0.79 -0.08 -6.70
N CYS A 3 -0.30 0.61 -6.33
CA CYS A 3 -1.58 0.01 -5.92
C CYS A 3 -2.30 -0.78 -7.03
N ASN A 4 -1.95 -0.54 -8.30
CA ASN A 4 -2.51 -1.28 -9.43
C ASN A 4 -1.75 -2.60 -9.71
N GLY A 5 -0.61 -2.83 -9.05
CA GLY A 5 0.15 -4.06 -9.24
C GLY A 5 -0.51 -5.24 -8.52
N ALA A 6 -0.78 -6.32 -9.25
CA ALA A 6 -1.36 -7.54 -8.69
C ALA A 6 -0.53 -8.11 -7.52
N LYS A 7 0.81 -8.00 -7.58
CA LYS A 7 1.70 -8.39 -6.47
C LYS A 7 1.45 -7.57 -5.20
N PHE A 8 1.28 -6.25 -5.34
CA PHE A 8 1.03 -5.37 -4.21
C PHE A 8 -0.34 -5.62 -3.61
N GLN A 9 -1.36 -5.83 -4.44
CA GLN A 9 -2.71 -6.19 -4.00
C GLN A 9 -2.68 -7.49 -3.18
N ARG A 10 -2.00 -8.52 -3.68
CA ARG A 10 -1.86 -9.80 -2.97
C ARG A 10 -1.07 -9.69 -1.67
N TRP A 11 -0.09 -8.80 -1.62
CA TRP A 11 0.63 -8.51 -0.38
C TRP A 11 -0.26 -7.78 0.64
N VAL A 12 -1.07 -6.81 0.21
CA VAL A 12 -2.06 -6.16 1.08
C VAL A 12 -3.04 -7.21 1.60
N GLU A 13 -3.52 -8.12 0.75
CA GLU A 13 -4.38 -9.22 1.18
C GLU A 13 -3.73 -10.12 2.22
N PHE A 14 -2.43 -10.41 2.07
CA PHE A 14 -1.66 -11.15 3.06
C PHE A 14 -1.50 -10.40 4.39
N ARG A 15 -1.44 -9.07 4.37
CA ARG A 15 -1.21 -8.22 5.56
C ARG A 15 -2.47 -7.91 6.35
N VAL A 16 -3.56 -7.57 5.66
CA VAL A 16 -4.80 -7.07 6.29
C VAL A 16 -6.03 -7.91 5.94
N GLY A 17 -5.89 -8.96 5.14
CA GLY A 17 -6.99 -9.84 4.72
C GLY A 17 -7.55 -9.48 3.35
N ALA A 18 -8.49 -10.29 2.86
CA ALA A 18 -9.11 -10.07 1.54
C ALA A 18 -9.88 -8.73 1.49
N ALA A 19 -9.99 -8.15 0.29
CA ALA A 19 -10.84 -7.00 0.09
C ALA A 19 -12.30 -7.35 0.44
N PRO A 20 -13.04 -6.46 1.13
CA PRO A 20 -14.43 -6.69 1.46
C PRO A 20 -15.30 -6.76 0.18
N GLU A 21 -16.46 -7.40 0.28
CA GLU A 21 -17.37 -7.57 -0.86
C GLU A 21 -17.76 -6.22 -1.47
N GLY A 22 -17.66 -6.11 -2.80
CA GLY A 22 -17.93 -4.88 -3.54
C GLY A 22 -16.76 -3.88 -3.59
N VAL A 23 -15.62 -4.16 -2.94
CA VAL A 23 -14.41 -3.33 -3.02
C VAL A 23 -13.38 -3.98 -3.91
N SER A 24 -12.88 -3.24 -4.91
CA SER A 24 -11.82 -3.76 -5.79
C SER A 24 -10.50 -3.90 -5.04
N ALA A 25 -9.66 -4.85 -5.44
CA ALA A 25 -8.31 -5.00 -4.89
C ALA A 25 -7.48 -3.70 -5.01
N GLN A 26 -7.69 -2.89 -6.06
CA GLN A 26 -7.04 -1.58 -6.16
C GLN A 26 -7.53 -0.61 -5.08
N GLN A 27 -8.83 -0.56 -4.83
CA GLN A 27 -9.43 0.32 -3.82
C GLN A 27 -8.97 -0.09 -2.42
N HIS A 28 -8.95 -1.40 -2.15
CA HIS A 28 -8.47 -1.95 -0.89
C HIS A 28 -6.99 -1.62 -0.64
N ALA A 29 -6.14 -1.85 -1.65
CA ALA A 29 -4.72 -1.48 -1.58
C ALA A 29 -4.49 0.03 -1.42
N ALA A 30 -5.31 0.87 -2.05
CA ALA A 30 -5.25 2.31 -1.88
C ALA A 30 -5.70 2.74 -0.46
N GLN A 31 -6.72 2.09 0.10
CA GLN A 31 -7.19 2.36 1.45
C GLN A 31 -6.14 1.96 2.49
N TYR A 32 -5.48 0.81 2.31
CA TYR A 32 -4.37 0.40 3.17
C TYR A 32 -3.25 1.46 3.22
N VAL A 33 -2.86 2.00 2.07
CA VAL A 33 -1.84 3.05 2.01
C VAL A 33 -2.29 4.32 2.71
N ARG A 34 -3.55 4.72 2.55
CA ARG A 34 -4.13 5.88 3.22
C ARG A 34 -4.07 5.75 4.74
N ASP A 35 -4.50 4.61 5.27
CA ASP A 35 -4.47 4.29 6.69
C ASP A 35 -3.05 4.32 7.25
N MET A 36 -2.11 3.62 6.60
CA MET A 36 -0.72 3.54 7.08
C MET A 36 0.02 4.88 7.03
N CYS A 37 -0.34 5.75 6.07
CA CYS A 37 0.32 7.05 5.90
C CYS A 37 -0.44 8.21 6.57
N GLY A 38 -1.63 7.96 7.13
CA GLY A 38 -2.48 8.99 7.73
C GLY A 38 -2.98 10.04 6.73
N ILE A 39 -3.22 9.65 5.48
CA ILE A 39 -3.64 10.54 4.39
C ILE A 39 -5.01 10.15 3.85
N THR A 40 -5.77 11.12 3.33
CA THR A 40 -7.07 10.87 2.71
C THR A 40 -6.96 10.66 1.20
N SER A 41 -5.93 11.23 0.56
CA SER A 41 -5.66 11.05 -0.87
C SER A 41 -4.24 10.59 -1.14
N ARG A 42 -4.05 9.74 -2.16
CA ARG A 42 -2.71 9.34 -2.58
C ARG A 42 -1.90 10.51 -3.15
N ALA A 43 -2.58 11.57 -3.59
CA ALA A 43 -1.93 12.80 -4.04
C ALA A 43 -1.16 13.49 -2.90
N ASP A 44 -1.54 13.26 -1.64
CA ASP A 44 -0.79 13.76 -0.49
C ASP A 44 0.59 13.10 -0.36
N LEU A 45 0.81 11.89 -0.89
CA LEU A 45 2.15 11.28 -0.87
C LEU A 45 3.18 12.08 -1.65
N ASP A 46 2.76 12.82 -2.68
CA ASP A 46 3.65 13.61 -3.52
C ASP A 46 3.94 14.99 -2.91
N HIS A 47 2.97 15.54 -2.17
CA HIS A 47 3.06 16.86 -1.56
C HIS A 47 3.51 16.85 -0.09
N ASN A 48 3.38 15.72 0.60
CA ASN A 48 3.70 15.56 2.02
C ASN A 48 4.87 14.58 2.21
N ALA A 49 6.05 15.13 2.46
CA ALA A 49 7.27 14.35 2.70
C ALA A 49 7.16 13.41 3.92
N GLY A 50 6.35 13.76 4.93
CA GLY A 50 6.08 12.90 6.08
C GLY A 50 5.29 11.65 5.66
N ALA A 51 4.23 11.84 4.88
CA ALA A 51 3.43 10.73 4.34
C ALA A 51 4.27 9.84 3.40
N ALA A 52 5.14 10.43 2.58
CA ALA A 52 6.07 9.69 1.73
C ALA A 52 7.07 8.83 2.56
N THR A 53 7.55 9.37 3.68
CA THR A 53 8.45 8.65 4.59
C THR A 53 7.72 7.48 5.25
N LEU A 54 6.51 7.72 5.77
CA LEU A 54 5.67 6.66 6.35
C LEU A 54 5.35 5.58 5.33
N PHE A 55 5.03 5.96 4.09
CA PHE A 55 4.83 5.00 3.01
C PHE A 55 6.09 4.16 2.77
N HIS A 56 7.27 4.79 2.76
CA HIS A 56 8.51 4.06 2.55
C HIS A 56 8.76 3.03 3.66
N GLU A 57 8.67 3.47 4.93
CA GLU A 57 8.96 2.65 6.09
C GLU A 57 7.90 1.58 6.34
N ALA A 58 6.62 1.94 6.31
CA ALA A 58 5.52 1.08 6.73
C ALA A 58 4.93 0.24 5.59
N VAL A 59 5.13 0.65 4.33
CA VAL A 59 4.57 -0.03 3.17
C VAL A 59 5.65 -0.60 2.26
N ARG A 60 6.59 0.23 1.79
CA ARG A 60 7.55 -0.18 0.76
C ARG A 60 8.56 -1.20 1.27
N LYS A 61 9.17 -0.98 2.44
CA LYS A 61 10.11 -1.93 3.05
C LYS A 61 9.50 -3.33 3.26
N PRO A 62 8.37 -3.48 3.99
CA PRO A 62 7.79 -4.80 4.22
C PRO A 62 7.23 -5.45 2.96
N PHE A 63 6.78 -4.65 1.97
CA PHE A 63 6.42 -5.18 0.66
C PHE A 63 7.64 -5.76 -0.06
N VAL A 64 8.78 -5.07 -0.07
CA VAL A 64 10.00 -5.55 -0.71
C VAL A 64 10.48 -6.84 -0.04
N GLU A 65 10.54 -6.87 1.30
CA GLU A 65 10.90 -8.05 2.09
C GLU A 65 9.99 -9.25 1.76
N TRP A 66 8.67 -9.03 1.71
CA TRP A 66 7.72 -10.09 1.35
C TRP A 66 7.85 -10.52 -0.12
N SER A 67 8.08 -9.57 -1.02
CA SER A 67 8.13 -9.84 -2.47
C SER A 67 9.40 -10.56 -2.92
N GLY A 68 10.41 -10.65 -2.05
CA GLY A 68 11.63 -11.40 -2.29
C GLY A 68 12.56 -10.82 -3.34
N ILE A 69 12.42 -9.54 -3.73
CA ILE A 69 13.41 -8.86 -4.59
C ILE A 69 14.52 -8.26 -3.72
N TYR A 70 15.14 -9.13 -2.94
CA TYR A 70 16.56 -9.15 -2.57
C TYR A 70 16.88 -10.63 -2.28
N GLY A 71 16.82 -11.42 -3.35
CA GLY A 71 17.66 -12.60 -3.51
C GLY A 71 18.92 -12.17 -4.25
#